data_AF-A0A2N7DNZ9-F1
#
_entry.id   AF-A0A2N7DNZ9-F1
#
_cell.length_a   1.000
_cell.length_b   1.000
_cell.length_c   1.000
_cell.angle_alpha   90.00
_cell.angle_beta   90.00
_cell.angle_gamma   90.00
#
_symmetry.space_group_name_H-M   'P 1'
#
loop_
_entity.id
_entity.type
_entity.pdbx_description
1 polymer ?
#
loop_
_entity_poly.entity_id
_entity_poly.type
_entity_poly.pdbx_seq_one_letter_code
_entity_poly.pdbx_strand_id
1 'polypeptide(L)'
;MILADKIIRLRKKLGWSQEELAEKMNVSRQSVSKWEGANSIPDLNKIIMLSQIFDVSTDFLLKDENEEFEVATEAKELGINHITLEQATEYVEHKIAMTNLVSKGVVLCVCSAMPLFFFMAMAETNRFNMTGDIAAALGIVSVLILVSVGVSFFIKTNQYQDEIAAIEDEPFELAYGVHSVFHEKRKQFRPAYNLRLSVGIFCFIVSFVPLLCVSIFSFEQDIVLLMIDVLLFIIAVGLFIILPVSAKYDAYSNVLKEAVKETETTRRTKRAEKLAGFYWPLLIAIYLGWSFWTMAWGITWIIWPVGAVLFAALVGLMELLHKDTP
;
A
#
# COMPACT_ATOMS: atom_id res chain seq x y z
N MET A 1 -5.88 -4.35 -35.21
CA MET A 1 -6.40 -5.49 -36.01
C MET A 1 -7.85 -5.72 -35.66
N ILE A 2 -8.75 -5.81 -36.65
CA ILE A 2 -10.17 -6.12 -36.43
C ILE A 2 -10.39 -7.63 -36.23
N LEU A 3 -11.55 -8.02 -35.68
CA LEU A 3 -11.92 -9.43 -35.48
C LEU A 3 -11.69 -10.31 -36.72
N ALA A 4 -12.01 -9.80 -37.91
CA ALA A 4 -11.80 -10.49 -39.19
C ALA A 4 -10.32 -10.85 -39.41
N ASP A 5 -9.40 -9.91 -39.15
CA ASP A 5 -7.96 -10.11 -39.31
C ASP A 5 -7.41 -11.15 -38.32
N LYS A 6 -7.94 -11.15 -37.10
CA LYS A 6 -7.55 -12.11 -36.06
C LYS A 6 -7.96 -13.52 -36.42
N ILE A 7 -9.17 -13.71 -36.94
CA ILE A 7 -9.65 -15.01 -37.43
C ILE A 7 -8.73 -15.52 -38.56
N ILE A 8 -8.39 -14.67 -39.54
CA ILE A 8 -7.47 -15.03 -40.63
C ILE A 8 -6.10 -15.43 -40.07
N ARG A 9 -5.54 -14.63 -39.15
CA ARG A 9 -4.21 -14.85 -38.56
C ARG A 9 -4.15 -16.17 -37.79
N LEU A 10 -5.12 -16.42 -36.91
CA LEU A 10 -5.19 -17.63 -36.10
C LEU A 10 -5.38 -18.88 -36.97
N ARG A 11 -6.26 -18.81 -37.98
CA ARG A 11 -6.47 -19.90 -38.94
C ARG A 11 -5.18 -20.21 -39.70
N LYS A 12 -4.48 -19.20 -40.23
CA LYS A 12 -3.22 -19.37 -40.96
C LYS A 12 -2.09 -19.90 -40.06
N LYS A 13 -2.02 -19.47 -38.79
CA LYS A 13 -1.03 -19.96 -37.82
C LYS A 13 -1.18 -21.46 -37.57
N LEU A 14 -2.40 -21.98 -37.62
CA LEU A 14 -2.72 -23.40 -37.46
C LEU A 14 -2.71 -24.18 -38.78
N GLY A 15 -2.40 -23.51 -39.90
CA GLY A 15 -2.31 -24.12 -41.23
C GLY A 15 -3.67 -24.50 -41.83
N TRP A 16 -4.78 -24.01 -41.30
CA TRP A 16 -6.12 -24.44 -41.71
C TRP A 16 -6.65 -23.69 -42.95
N SER A 17 -7.42 -24.39 -43.77
CA SER A 17 -8.26 -23.79 -44.82
C SER A 17 -9.56 -23.22 -44.25
N GLN A 18 -10.26 -22.38 -45.03
CA GLN A 18 -11.56 -21.84 -44.62
C GLN A 18 -12.61 -22.95 -44.46
N GLU A 19 -12.56 -23.98 -45.31
CA GLU A 19 -13.34 -25.22 -45.18
C GLU A 19 -13.09 -25.92 -43.85
N GLU A 20 -11.82 -26.13 -43.47
CA GLU A 20 -11.47 -26.84 -42.23
C GLU A 20 -11.91 -26.09 -40.98
N LEU A 21 -11.81 -24.75 -40.98
CA LEU A 21 -12.35 -23.93 -39.89
C LEU A 21 -13.88 -24.01 -39.85
N ALA A 22 -14.55 -24.04 -41.00
CA ALA A 22 -16.00 -24.14 -41.09
C ALA A 22 -16.51 -25.49 -40.55
N GLU A 23 -15.82 -26.60 -40.86
CA GLU A 23 -16.11 -27.92 -40.31
C GLU A 23 -15.96 -27.95 -38.79
N LYS A 24 -14.85 -27.42 -38.25
CA LYS A 24 -14.61 -27.35 -36.79
C LYS A 24 -15.64 -26.49 -36.05
N MET A 25 -16.11 -25.42 -36.70
CA MET A 25 -17.11 -24.48 -36.15
C MET A 25 -18.56 -24.94 -36.36
N ASN A 26 -18.76 -26.06 -37.07
CA ASN A 26 -20.06 -26.55 -37.54
C ASN A 26 -20.89 -25.43 -38.21
N VAL A 27 -20.29 -24.76 -39.19
CA VAL A 27 -20.93 -23.70 -39.99
C VAL A 27 -20.60 -23.88 -41.47
N SER A 28 -21.30 -23.13 -42.34
CA SER A 28 -20.96 -23.13 -43.77
C SER A 28 -19.63 -22.40 -44.02
N ARG A 29 -18.88 -22.84 -45.04
CA ARG A 29 -17.68 -22.13 -45.50
C ARG A 29 -17.96 -20.66 -45.86
N GLN A 30 -19.15 -20.38 -46.39
CA GLN A 30 -19.60 -19.02 -46.70
C GLN A 30 -19.68 -18.15 -45.43
N SER A 31 -20.06 -18.70 -44.28
CA SER A 31 -20.08 -17.98 -42.99
C SER A 31 -18.67 -17.55 -42.58
N VAL A 32 -17.70 -18.46 -42.65
CA VAL A 32 -16.29 -18.16 -42.35
C VAL A 32 -15.73 -17.11 -43.30
N SER A 33 -16.01 -17.23 -44.60
CA SER A 33 -15.59 -16.25 -45.60
C SER A 33 -16.18 -14.85 -45.34
N LYS A 34 -17.44 -14.76 -44.90
CA LYS A 34 -18.05 -13.48 -44.52
C LYS A 34 -17.46 -12.89 -43.24
N TRP A 35 -17.09 -13.72 -42.28
CA TRP A 35 -16.40 -13.28 -41.05
C TRP A 35 -15.00 -12.75 -41.36
N GLU A 36 -14.21 -13.50 -42.14
CA GLU A 36 -12.86 -13.09 -42.56
C GLU A 36 -12.89 -11.86 -43.49
N GLY A 37 -13.97 -11.66 -44.24
CA GLY A 37 -14.16 -10.49 -45.10
C GLY A 37 -14.85 -9.30 -44.43
N ALA A 38 -15.04 -9.32 -43.10
CA ALA A 38 -15.77 -8.30 -42.32
C ALA A 38 -17.20 -7.98 -42.80
N ASN A 39 -17.81 -8.85 -43.63
CA ASN A 39 -19.16 -8.68 -44.17
C ASN A 39 -20.25 -9.10 -43.17
N SER A 40 -19.88 -9.83 -42.12
CA SER A 40 -20.78 -10.23 -41.03
C SER A 40 -19.98 -10.51 -39.76
N ILE A 41 -20.58 -10.28 -38.60
CA ILE A 41 -19.96 -10.55 -37.31
C ILE A 41 -20.51 -11.88 -36.77
N PRO A 42 -19.66 -12.80 -36.26
CA PRO A 42 -20.13 -14.01 -35.60
C PRO A 42 -20.95 -13.67 -34.35
N ASP A 43 -21.98 -14.46 -34.04
CA ASP A 43 -22.73 -14.29 -32.80
C ASP A 43 -21.86 -14.63 -31.56
N LEU A 44 -22.36 -14.28 -30.37
CA LEU A 44 -21.62 -14.46 -29.11
C LEU A 44 -21.24 -15.93 -28.86
N ASN A 45 -22.11 -16.89 -29.20
CA ASN A 45 -21.82 -18.32 -29.03
C ASN A 45 -20.70 -18.77 -29.99
N LYS A 46 -20.68 -18.26 -31.22
CA LYS A 46 -19.62 -18.51 -32.19
C LYS A 46 -18.31 -17.86 -31.79
N ILE A 47 -18.33 -16.69 -31.16
CA ILE A 47 -17.12 -16.06 -30.60
C ILE A 47 -16.50 -16.92 -29.49
N ILE A 48 -17.32 -17.45 -28.58
CA ILE A 48 -16.87 -18.35 -27.52
C ILE A 48 -16.27 -19.64 -28.12
N MET A 49 -16.91 -20.18 -29.15
CA MET A 49 -16.43 -21.40 -29.82
C MET A 49 -15.11 -21.15 -30.57
N LEU A 50 -14.94 -19.99 -31.21
CA LEU A 50 -13.67 -19.58 -31.82
C LEU A 50 -12.57 -19.43 -30.76
N SER A 51 -12.89 -18.89 -29.59
CA SER A 51 -11.92 -18.72 -28.50
C SER A 51 -11.42 -20.08 -27.99
N GLN A 52 -12.31 -21.07 -27.89
CA GLN A 52 -11.96 -22.43 -27.50
C GLN A 52 -11.14 -23.17 -28.57
N ILE A 53 -11.50 -23.04 -29.85
CA ILE A 53 -10.80 -23.73 -30.95
C ILE A 53 -9.40 -23.17 -31.19
N PHE A 54 -9.23 -21.85 -31.02
CA PHE A 54 -7.94 -21.19 -31.19
C PHE A 54 -7.11 -21.09 -29.91
N ASP A 55 -7.64 -21.56 -28.78
CA ASP A 55 -7.02 -21.47 -27.45
C ASP A 55 -6.61 -20.03 -27.08
N VAL A 56 -7.55 -19.10 -27.24
CA VAL A 56 -7.40 -17.66 -26.93
C VAL A 56 -8.58 -17.16 -26.10
N SER A 57 -8.43 -16.01 -25.42
CA SER A 57 -9.54 -15.38 -24.71
C SER A 57 -10.54 -14.76 -25.69
N THR A 58 -11.82 -14.70 -25.30
CA THR A 58 -12.85 -13.94 -26.04
C THR A 58 -12.50 -12.44 -26.11
N ASP A 59 -11.87 -11.92 -25.06
CA ASP A 59 -11.34 -10.55 -24.99
C ASP A 59 -10.32 -10.27 -26.11
N PHE A 60 -9.39 -11.21 -26.35
CA PHE A 60 -8.43 -11.11 -27.46
C PHE A 60 -9.12 -11.07 -28.82
N LEU A 61 -10.21 -11.82 -29.02
CA LEU A 61 -10.94 -11.80 -30.28
C LEU A 61 -11.67 -10.46 -30.50
N LEU A 62 -12.22 -9.88 -29.44
CA LEU A 62 -13.14 -8.74 -29.52
C LEU A 62 -12.48 -7.36 -29.45
N LYS A 63 -11.35 -7.18 -28.73
CA LYS A 63 -10.71 -5.87 -28.55
C LYS A 63 -9.83 -5.46 -29.70
N ASP A 64 -10.11 -4.37 -30.41
CA ASP A 64 -9.25 -3.95 -31.51
C ASP A 64 -7.87 -3.47 -31.01
N GLU A 65 -6.79 -4.03 -31.56
CA GLU A 65 -5.42 -3.58 -31.23
C GLU A 65 -5.17 -2.10 -31.59
N ASN A 66 -6.07 -1.47 -32.35
CA ASN A 66 -5.99 -0.05 -32.69
C ASN A 66 -6.64 0.87 -31.64
N GLU A 67 -7.39 0.34 -30.68
CA GLU A 67 -7.87 1.12 -29.52
C GLU A 67 -6.71 1.60 -28.64
N GLU A 68 -5.51 1.00 -28.75
CA GLU A 68 -4.30 1.50 -28.08
C GLU A 68 -3.88 2.92 -28.52
N PHE A 69 -4.29 3.39 -29.71
CA PHE A 69 -3.92 4.72 -30.21
C PHE A 69 -5.01 5.79 -30.05
N GLU A 70 -6.29 5.41 -30.09
CA GLU A 70 -7.41 6.35 -29.98
C GLU A 70 -7.86 6.55 -28.51
N VAL A 71 -7.80 5.51 -27.66
CA VAL A 71 -8.01 5.66 -26.21
C VAL A 71 -6.91 6.50 -25.57
N ALA A 72 -5.67 6.43 -26.09
CA ALA A 72 -4.56 7.27 -25.62
C ALA A 72 -4.78 8.78 -25.88
N THR A 73 -5.65 9.13 -26.83
CA THR A 73 -5.91 10.53 -27.20
C THR A 73 -7.15 11.07 -26.46
N GLU A 74 -8.20 10.26 -26.26
CA GLU A 74 -9.40 10.66 -25.49
C GLU A 74 -9.24 10.51 -23.97
N ALA A 75 -8.45 9.53 -23.47
CA ALA A 75 -8.18 9.40 -22.03
C ALA A 75 -7.30 10.54 -21.49
N LYS A 76 -6.51 11.18 -22.36
CA LYS A 76 -5.76 12.39 -22.03
C LYS A 76 -6.67 13.61 -21.81
N GLU A 77 -7.89 13.60 -22.35
CA GLU A 77 -8.92 14.61 -22.10
C GLU A 77 -9.80 14.29 -20.88
N LEU A 78 -9.81 13.04 -20.40
CA LEU A 78 -10.57 12.59 -19.22
C LEU A 78 -9.75 12.47 -17.91
N GLY A 79 -8.43 12.66 -17.97
CA GLY A 79 -7.56 12.71 -16.78
C GLY A 79 -7.37 11.36 -16.07
N ILE A 80 -7.63 10.24 -16.74
CA ILE A 80 -7.42 8.91 -16.17
C ILE A 80 -6.02 8.44 -16.54
N ASN A 81 -5.12 8.44 -15.55
CA ASN A 81 -3.74 8.03 -15.75
C ASN A 81 -3.69 6.49 -15.91
N HIS A 82 -3.36 5.99 -17.10
CA HIS A 82 -3.21 4.56 -17.34
C HIS A 82 -1.82 4.10 -16.94
N ILE A 83 -1.73 3.26 -15.90
CA ILE A 83 -0.45 2.77 -15.38
C ILE A 83 -0.03 1.50 -16.12
N THR A 84 1.07 1.62 -16.85
CA THR A 84 1.73 0.52 -17.55
C THR A 84 2.46 -0.41 -16.59
N LEU A 85 2.83 -1.61 -17.07
CA LEU A 85 3.63 -2.55 -16.27
C LEU A 85 4.95 -1.93 -15.81
N GLU A 86 5.59 -1.14 -16.69
CA GLU A 86 6.87 -0.49 -16.46
C GLU A 86 6.76 0.57 -15.35
N GLN A 87 5.78 1.48 -15.44
CA GLN A 87 5.52 2.49 -14.41
C GLN A 87 5.18 1.86 -13.05
N ALA A 88 4.37 0.81 -13.03
CA ALA A 88 4.05 0.09 -11.79
C ALA A 88 5.29 -0.58 -11.19
N THR A 89 6.19 -1.14 -12.01
CA THR A 89 7.44 -1.71 -11.52
C THR A 89 8.40 -0.64 -10.99
N GLU A 90 8.50 0.49 -11.70
CA GLU A 90 9.35 1.61 -11.32
C GLU A 90 8.89 2.22 -9.98
N TYR A 91 7.58 2.39 -9.79
CA TYR A 91 7.02 2.79 -8.50
C TYR A 91 7.42 1.87 -7.35
N VAL A 92 7.36 0.54 -7.54
CA VAL A 92 7.79 -0.40 -6.50
C VAL A 92 9.27 -0.24 -6.20
N GLU A 93 10.11 -0.04 -7.22
CA GLU A 93 11.55 0.17 -7.04
C GLU A 93 11.85 1.47 -6.29
N HIS A 94 11.23 2.58 -6.68
CA HIS A 94 11.36 3.88 -5.99
C HIS A 94 10.84 3.82 -4.56
N LYS A 95 9.69 3.17 -4.30
CA LYS A 95 9.14 3.00 -2.95
C LYS A 95 10.08 2.18 -2.05
N ILE A 96 10.71 1.14 -2.60
CA ILE A 96 11.71 0.34 -1.88
C ILE A 96 12.98 1.16 -1.64
N ALA A 97 13.48 1.90 -2.64
CA ALA A 97 14.66 2.73 -2.53
C ALA A 97 14.46 3.82 -1.46
N MET A 98 13.36 4.55 -1.54
CA MET A 98 12.91 5.53 -0.53
C MET A 98 12.89 4.89 0.87
N THR A 99 12.23 3.73 1.01
CA THR A 99 12.13 3.06 2.31
C THR A 99 13.47 2.55 2.82
N ASN A 100 14.40 2.16 1.94
CA ASN A 100 15.75 1.79 2.35
C ASN A 100 16.52 2.99 2.92
N LEU A 101 16.31 4.19 2.38
CA LEU A 101 16.85 5.43 2.95
C LEU A 101 16.20 5.73 4.31
N VAL A 102 14.87 5.65 4.39
CA VAL A 102 14.11 5.82 5.64
C VAL A 102 14.60 4.84 6.71
N SER A 103 14.76 3.56 6.35
CA SER A 103 15.23 2.50 7.26
C SER A 103 16.62 2.80 7.82
N LYS A 104 17.56 3.26 6.98
CA LYS A 104 18.88 3.71 7.44
C LYS A 104 18.77 4.90 8.40
N GLY A 105 17.93 5.88 8.10
CA GLY A 105 17.68 7.04 8.97
C GLY A 105 17.10 6.63 10.33
N VAL A 106 16.06 5.79 10.34
CA VAL A 106 15.41 5.29 11.55
C VAL A 106 16.39 4.48 12.41
N VAL A 107 17.11 3.52 11.80
CA VAL A 107 18.12 2.71 12.50
C VAL A 107 19.18 3.60 13.15
N LEU A 108 19.67 4.62 12.43
CA LEU A 108 20.67 5.53 12.98
C LEU A 108 20.12 6.38 14.12
N CYS A 109 18.85 6.81 14.05
CA CYS A 109 18.19 7.54 15.12
C CYS A 109 17.99 6.66 16.37
N VAL A 110 17.62 5.39 16.22
CA VAL A 110 17.49 4.44 17.35
C VAL A 110 18.86 4.16 17.97
N CYS A 111 19.87 3.88 17.14
CA CYS A 111 21.24 3.65 17.61
C CYS A 111 21.92 4.92 18.17
N SER A 112 21.37 6.11 17.92
CA SER A 112 21.96 7.37 18.38
C SER A 112 22.01 7.48 19.90
N ALA A 113 21.11 6.80 20.61
CA ALA A 113 21.09 6.77 22.07
C ALA A 113 22.13 5.82 22.67
N MET A 114 22.71 4.89 21.88
CA MET A 114 23.64 3.89 22.40
C MET A 114 24.94 4.50 22.97
N PRO A 115 25.61 5.47 22.30
CA PRO A 115 26.79 6.12 22.87
C PRO A 115 26.54 6.78 24.24
N LEU A 116 25.32 7.28 24.48
CA LEU A 116 24.98 7.93 25.76
C LEU A 116 24.99 6.92 26.92
N PHE A 117 24.28 5.81 26.78
CA PHE A 117 24.23 4.78 27.83
C PHE A 117 25.59 4.08 27.97
N PHE A 118 26.28 3.84 26.86
CA PHE A 118 27.63 3.30 26.87
C PHE A 118 28.61 4.19 27.67
N PHE A 119 28.67 5.50 27.39
CA PHE A 119 29.56 6.39 28.14
C PHE A 119 29.15 6.52 29.61
N MET A 120 27.86 6.49 29.90
CA MET A 120 27.37 6.53 31.28
C MET A 120 27.78 5.29 32.07
N ALA A 121 27.70 4.09 31.46
CA ALA A 121 28.18 2.85 32.06
C ALA A 121 29.70 2.88 32.33
N MET A 122 30.46 3.47 31.40
CA MET A 122 31.92 3.62 31.54
C MET A 122 32.31 4.59 32.66
N ALA A 123 31.51 5.64 32.90
CA ALA A 123 31.71 6.56 34.01
C ALA A 123 31.46 5.90 35.38
N GLU A 124 30.43 5.06 35.49
CA GLU A 124 30.13 4.32 36.73
C GLU A 124 31.22 3.31 37.11
N THR A 125 31.81 2.64 36.11
CA THR A 125 32.92 1.69 36.34
C THR A 125 34.27 2.37 36.61
N ASN A 126 34.32 3.71 36.58
CA ASN A 126 35.53 4.53 36.70
C ASN A 126 36.62 4.14 35.69
N ARG A 127 36.25 3.43 34.62
CA ARG A 127 37.14 3.08 33.52
C ARG A 127 37.30 4.34 32.68
N PHE A 128 38.52 4.86 32.59
CA PHE A 128 38.92 6.11 31.91
C PHE A 128 38.92 7.41 32.74
N ASN A 129 38.76 7.36 34.07
CA ASN A 129 38.72 8.57 34.93
C ASN A 129 37.70 9.62 34.44
N MET A 130 36.63 9.17 33.79
CA MET A 130 35.65 10.04 33.16
C MET A 130 34.56 10.36 34.18
N THR A 131 34.36 11.65 34.50
CA THR A 131 33.27 12.07 35.37
C THR A 131 31.93 11.91 34.67
N GLY A 132 30.85 11.69 35.46
CA GLY A 132 29.49 11.53 34.92
C GLY A 132 29.06 12.68 34.00
N ASP A 133 29.45 13.92 34.34
CA ASP A 133 29.14 15.10 33.53
C ASP A 133 29.80 15.07 32.14
N ILE A 134 31.06 14.63 32.06
CA ILE A 134 31.79 14.52 30.78
C ILE A 134 31.19 13.41 29.93
N ALA A 135 30.86 12.26 30.54
CA ALA A 135 30.22 11.15 29.86
C ALA A 135 28.85 11.54 29.28
N ALA A 136 28.02 12.23 30.06
CA ALA A 136 26.73 12.73 29.60
C ALA A 136 26.89 13.74 28.46
N ALA A 137 27.84 14.69 28.56
CA ALA A 137 28.10 15.67 27.51
C ALA A 137 28.55 15.00 26.19
N LEU A 138 29.49 14.06 26.25
CA LEU A 138 29.96 13.31 25.07
C LEU A 138 28.85 12.46 24.44
N GLY A 139 28.02 11.84 25.27
CA GLY A 139 26.86 11.07 24.84
C GLY A 139 25.86 11.94 24.09
N ILE A 140 25.48 13.10 24.64
CA ILE A 140 24.55 14.04 24.00
C ILE A 140 25.12 14.55 22.67
N VAL A 141 26.40 14.91 22.62
CA VAL A 141 27.05 15.35 21.37
C VAL A 141 26.98 14.25 20.31
N SER A 142 27.24 12.99 20.71
CA SER A 142 27.18 11.84 19.81
C SER A 142 25.75 11.57 19.31
N VAL A 143 24.74 11.70 20.18
CA VAL A 143 23.31 11.62 19.79
C VAL A 143 23.00 12.68 18.72
N LEU A 144 23.36 13.94 18.96
CA LEU A 144 23.08 15.04 18.04
C LEU A 144 23.73 14.84 16.67
N ILE A 145 24.98 14.36 16.63
CA ILE A 145 25.69 14.07 15.38
C ILE A 145 25.00 12.93 14.62
N LEU A 146 24.69 11.81 15.29
CA LEU A 146 24.05 10.65 14.66
C LEU A 146 22.63 10.96 14.19
N VAL A 147 21.86 11.71 14.97
CA VAL A 147 20.53 12.19 14.56
C VAL A 147 20.65 13.12 13.35
N SER A 148 21.61 14.04 13.32
CA SER A 148 21.83 14.91 12.16
C SER A 148 22.14 14.11 10.89
N VAL A 149 22.93 13.04 10.99
CA VAL A 149 23.18 12.13 9.87
C VAL A 149 21.90 11.35 9.50
N GLY A 150 21.09 10.96 10.48
CA GLY A 150 19.80 10.29 10.28
C GLY A 150 18.82 11.16 9.50
N VAL A 151 18.73 12.44 9.86
CA VAL A 151 17.93 13.45 9.14
C VAL A 151 18.41 13.63 7.70
N SER A 152 19.72 13.55 7.43
CA SER A 152 20.25 13.61 6.06
C SER A 152 19.69 12.48 5.17
N PHE A 153 19.48 11.28 5.72
CA PHE A 153 18.83 10.18 4.99
C PHE A 153 17.35 10.45 4.70
N PHE A 154 16.63 11.08 5.64
CA PHE A 154 15.23 11.46 5.42
C PHE A 154 15.10 12.58 4.38
N ILE A 155 15.97 13.58 4.38
CA ILE A 155 15.91 14.65 3.37
C ILE A 155 16.09 14.08 1.95
N LYS A 156 16.96 13.08 1.79
CA LYS A 156 17.17 12.40 0.50
C LYS A 156 15.95 11.62 0.00
N THR A 157 14.90 11.42 0.81
CA THR A 157 13.67 10.77 0.32
C THR A 157 12.85 11.68 -0.58
N ASN A 158 13.05 12.99 -0.50
CA ASN A 158 12.34 13.99 -1.31
C ASN A 158 12.51 13.75 -2.83
N GLN A 159 13.60 13.10 -3.25
CA GLN A 159 13.86 12.78 -4.66
C GLN A 159 12.93 11.72 -5.26
N TYR A 160 12.12 11.05 -4.43
CA TYR A 160 11.17 10.01 -4.86
C TYR A 160 9.70 10.44 -4.66
N GLN A 161 9.47 11.66 -4.18
CA GLN A 161 8.14 12.09 -3.74
C GLN A 161 7.17 12.20 -4.90
N ASP A 162 7.61 12.79 -6.01
CA ASP A 162 6.75 13.07 -7.16
C ASP A 162 6.37 11.77 -7.89
N GLU A 163 7.30 10.84 -8.04
CA GLU A 163 7.08 9.54 -8.69
C GLU A 163 6.16 8.63 -7.87
N ILE A 164 6.21 8.71 -6.53
CA ILE A 164 5.36 7.93 -5.63
C ILE A 164 3.94 8.53 -5.56
N ALA A 165 3.83 9.87 -5.52
CA ALA A 165 2.56 10.58 -5.44
C ALA A 165 1.63 10.26 -6.63
N ALA A 166 2.20 10.05 -7.83
CA ALA A 166 1.45 9.70 -9.03
C ALA A 166 0.60 8.41 -8.91
N ILE A 167 0.98 7.47 -8.02
CA ILE A 167 0.23 6.22 -7.79
C ILE A 167 -0.53 6.26 -6.46
N GLU A 168 -0.02 6.97 -5.45
CA GLU A 168 -0.64 6.99 -4.12
C GLU A 168 -1.76 8.04 -3.97
N ASP A 169 -1.66 9.17 -4.67
CA ASP A 169 -2.54 10.33 -4.46
C ASP A 169 -3.55 10.55 -5.60
N GLU A 170 -3.26 10.04 -6.81
CA GLU A 170 -4.08 10.26 -8.00
C GLU A 170 -4.88 9.01 -8.42
N PRO A 171 -6.13 9.16 -8.89
CA PRO A 171 -6.89 8.03 -9.42
C PRO A 171 -6.28 7.53 -10.73
N PHE A 172 -6.09 6.22 -10.83
CA PHE A 172 -5.47 5.60 -11.99
C PHE A 172 -6.19 4.30 -12.41
N GLU A 173 -5.98 3.90 -13.66
CA GLU A 173 -6.44 2.61 -14.18
C GLU A 173 -5.27 1.75 -14.65
N LEU A 174 -5.32 0.46 -14.30
CA LEU A 174 -4.25 -0.47 -14.64
C LEU A 174 -4.32 -0.90 -16.10
N ALA A 175 -3.19 -0.87 -16.80
CA ALA A 175 -3.08 -1.48 -18.12
C ALA A 175 -3.33 -3.01 -18.06
N TYR A 176 -3.74 -3.58 -19.20
CA TYR A 176 -4.05 -5.00 -19.30
C TYR A 176 -2.86 -5.87 -18.83
N GLY A 177 -3.15 -6.90 -18.02
CA GLY A 177 -2.15 -7.82 -17.49
C GLY A 177 -1.39 -7.33 -16.25
N VAL A 178 -1.34 -6.03 -15.95
CA VAL A 178 -0.64 -5.47 -14.78
C VAL A 178 -1.25 -6.03 -13.48
N HIS A 179 -2.57 -6.04 -13.37
CA HIS A 179 -3.27 -6.61 -12.22
C HIS A 179 -2.86 -8.08 -11.96
N SER A 180 -2.87 -8.94 -12.99
CA SER A 180 -2.46 -10.35 -12.84
C SER A 180 -1.00 -10.51 -12.42
N VAL A 181 -0.08 -9.72 -12.99
CA VAL A 181 1.35 -9.80 -12.69
C VAL A 181 1.61 -9.38 -11.24
N PHE A 182 1.04 -8.26 -10.80
CA PHE A 182 1.22 -7.77 -9.44
C PHE A 182 0.49 -8.61 -8.41
N HIS A 183 -0.68 -9.17 -8.75
CA HIS A 183 -1.37 -10.14 -7.91
C HIS A 183 -0.50 -11.38 -7.66
N GLU A 184 0.12 -11.92 -8.71
CA GLU A 184 1.02 -13.07 -8.61
C GLU A 184 2.31 -12.73 -7.85
N LYS A 185 2.97 -11.59 -8.15
CA LYS A 185 4.14 -11.11 -7.40
C LYS A 185 3.83 -10.95 -5.91
N ARG A 186 2.66 -10.39 -5.56
CA ARG A 186 2.22 -10.24 -4.17
C ARG A 186 2.00 -11.58 -3.48
N LYS A 187 1.36 -12.53 -4.17
CA LYS A 187 1.10 -13.88 -3.66
C LYS A 187 2.41 -14.64 -3.40
N GLN A 188 3.36 -14.58 -4.33
CA GLN A 188 4.68 -15.20 -4.20
C GLN A 188 5.52 -14.55 -3.09
N PHE A 189 5.40 -13.24 -2.89
CA PHE A 189 6.15 -12.52 -1.85
C PHE A 189 5.55 -12.67 -0.45
N ARG A 190 4.24 -12.95 -0.32
CA ARG A 190 3.53 -13.10 0.96
C ARG A 190 4.21 -14.03 1.98
N PRO A 191 4.69 -15.25 1.66
CA PRO A 191 5.38 -16.09 2.63
C PRO A 191 6.69 -15.45 3.14
N ALA A 192 7.48 -14.85 2.26
CA ALA A 192 8.71 -14.16 2.64
C ALA A 192 8.43 -12.91 3.50
N TYR A 193 7.35 -12.17 3.17
CA TYR A 193 6.85 -11.06 3.98
C TYR A 193 6.49 -11.52 5.40
N ASN A 194 5.64 -12.53 5.53
CA ASN A 194 5.19 -13.05 6.82
C ASN A 194 6.36 -13.56 7.68
N LEU A 195 7.33 -14.26 7.08
CA LEU A 195 8.51 -14.74 7.78
C LEU A 195 9.35 -13.59 8.35
N ARG A 196 9.71 -12.61 7.51
CA ARG A 196 10.54 -11.48 7.94
C ARG A 196 9.81 -10.57 8.94
N LEU A 197 8.50 -10.39 8.77
CA LEU A 197 7.66 -9.70 9.75
C LEU A 197 7.67 -10.41 11.09
N SER A 198 7.49 -11.74 11.09
CA SER A 198 7.53 -12.55 12.32
C SER A 198 8.90 -12.48 13.00
N VAL A 199 10.00 -12.52 12.23
CA VAL A 199 11.37 -12.38 12.77
C VAL A 199 11.55 -11.02 13.44
N GLY A 200 11.12 -9.92 12.80
CA GLY A 200 11.25 -8.59 13.40
C GLY A 200 10.39 -8.40 14.64
N ILE A 201 9.14 -8.89 14.65
CA ILE A 201 8.28 -8.88 15.85
C ILE A 201 8.91 -9.70 16.98
N PHE A 202 9.48 -10.86 16.65
CA PHE A 202 10.21 -11.68 17.61
C PHE A 202 11.42 -10.93 18.20
N CYS A 203 12.19 -10.21 17.38
CA CYS A 203 13.28 -9.35 17.88
C CYS A 203 12.78 -8.29 18.86
N PHE A 204 11.65 -7.62 18.59
CA PHE A 204 11.10 -6.62 19.51
C PHE A 204 10.62 -7.19 20.84
N ILE A 205 10.11 -8.42 20.84
CA ILE A 205 9.70 -9.10 22.08
C ILE A 205 10.93 -9.55 22.87
N VAL A 206 11.92 -10.12 22.18
CA VAL A 206 13.14 -10.65 22.79
C VAL A 206 14.10 -9.54 23.25
N SER A 207 14.03 -8.33 22.70
CA SER A 207 14.92 -7.22 23.08
C SER A 207 14.86 -6.89 24.58
N PHE A 208 13.74 -7.15 25.24
CA PHE A 208 13.57 -6.94 26.69
C PHE A 208 14.17 -8.04 27.56
N VAL A 209 14.40 -9.24 27.03
CA VAL A 209 14.86 -10.40 27.82
C VAL A 209 16.23 -10.16 28.47
N PRO A 210 17.27 -9.65 27.77
CA PRO A 210 18.56 -9.38 28.40
C PRO A 210 18.46 -8.39 29.57
N LEU A 211 17.70 -7.30 29.38
CA LEU A 211 17.50 -6.27 30.39
C LEU A 211 16.76 -6.81 31.62
N LEU A 212 15.69 -7.58 31.42
CA LEU A 212 14.92 -8.18 32.51
C LEU A 212 15.74 -9.23 33.27
N CYS A 213 16.51 -10.07 32.57
CA CYS A 213 17.40 -11.04 33.20
C CYS A 213 18.41 -10.34 34.11
N VAL A 214 19.12 -9.33 33.61
CA VAL A 214 20.09 -8.59 34.43
C VAL A 214 19.40 -7.91 35.60
N SER A 215 18.26 -7.25 35.40
CA SER A 215 17.53 -6.59 36.48
C SER A 215 17.07 -7.52 37.61
N ILE A 216 16.91 -8.83 37.35
CA ILE A 216 16.49 -9.82 38.34
C ILE A 216 17.71 -10.48 39.02
N PHE A 217 18.77 -10.76 38.26
CA PHE A 217 19.93 -11.52 38.74
C PHE A 217 21.08 -10.65 39.26
N SER A 218 21.16 -9.38 38.83
CA SER A 218 22.26 -8.46 39.13
C SER A 218 21.72 -7.08 39.52
N PHE A 219 22.31 -6.45 40.54
CA PHE A 219 21.94 -5.09 40.99
C PHE A 219 22.96 -4.02 40.58
N GLU A 220 23.90 -4.36 39.69
CA GLU A 220 24.95 -3.45 39.24
C GLU A 220 24.41 -2.51 38.16
N GLN A 221 24.49 -1.19 38.41
CA GLN A 221 23.88 -0.14 37.58
C GLN A 221 24.54 -0.04 36.19
N ASP A 222 25.84 -0.32 36.10
CA ASP A 222 26.63 -0.27 34.87
C ASP A 222 26.24 -1.38 33.88
N ILE A 223 26.00 -2.60 34.37
CA ILE A 223 25.53 -3.71 33.52
C ILE A 223 24.13 -3.42 33.00
N VAL A 224 23.25 -2.80 33.80
CA VAL A 224 21.91 -2.39 33.36
C VAL A 224 21.99 -1.40 32.20
N LEU A 225 22.86 -0.39 32.29
CA LEU A 225 23.08 0.58 31.22
C LEU A 225 23.56 -0.08 29.91
N LEU A 226 24.49 -1.03 29.98
CA LEU A 226 24.93 -1.79 28.81
C LEU A 226 23.84 -2.69 28.23
N MET A 227 22.92 -3.21 29.05
CA MET A 227 21.78 -3.99 28.55
C MET A 227 20.74 -3.13 27.83
N ILE A 228 20.64 -1.84 28.18
CA ILE A 228 19.82 -0.90 27.41
C ILE A 228 20.39 -0.75 25.99
N ASP A 229 21.72 -0.71 25.82
CA ASP A 229 22.34 -0.69 24.49
C ASP A 229 22.04 -1.94 23.67
N VAL A 230 22.08 -3.12 24.31
CA VAL A 230 21.71 -4.38 23.67
C VAL A 230 20.24 -4.37 23.23
N LEU A 231 19.35 -3.85 24.08
CA LEU A 231 17.93 -3.70 23.77
C LEU A 231 17.71 -2.80 22.55
N LEU A 232 18.35 -1.62 22.53
CA LEU A 232 18.25 -0.67 21.42
C LEU A 232 18.80 -1.26 20.11
N PHE A 233 19.91 -2.01 20.19
CA PHE A 233 20.49 -2.68 19.04
C PHE A 233 19.56 -3.74 18.44
N ILE A 234 18.93 -4.58 19.27
CA ILE A 234 17.99 -5.60 18.80
C ILE A 234 16.75 -4.94 18.16
N ILE A 235 16.26 -3.83 18.73
CA ILE A 235 15.17 -3.03 18.14
C ILE A 235 15.60 -2.46 16.78
N ALA A 236 16.80 -1.90 16.67
CA ALA A 236 17.31 -1.38 15.40
C ALA A 236 17.38 -2.47 14.32
N VAL A 237 17.84 -3.67 14.66
CA VAL A 237 17.86 -4.84 13.75
C VAL A 237 16.44 -5.22 13.32
N GLY A 238 15.48 -5.27 14.25
CA GLY A 238 14.09 -5.57 13.94
C GLY A 238 13.46 -4.57 12.96
N LEU A 239 13.73 -3.27 13.17
CA LEU A 239 13.27 -2.21 12.26
C LEU A 239 13.91 -2.32 10.88
N PHE A 240 15.21 -2.61 10.81
CA PHE A 240 15.93 -2.78 9.55
C PHE A 240 15.35 -3.92 8.68
N ILE A 241 14.88 -4.99 9.32
CA ILE A 241 14.25 -6.14 8.65
C ILE A 241 12.82 -5.81 8.20
N ILE A 242 12.02 -5.18 9.07
CA ILE A 242 10.58 -4.96 8.83
C ILE A 242 10.34 -3.87 7.79
N LEU A 243 11.01 -2.71 7.90
CA LEU A 243 10.65 -1.53 7.11
C LEU A 243 10.68 -1.77 5.59
N PRO A 244 11.77 -2.29 4.98
CA PRO A 244 11.81 -2.48 3.52
C PRO A 244 10.85 -3.57 3.03
N VAL A 245 10.64 -4.59 3.86
CA VAL A 245 9.76 -5.72 3.52
C VAL A 245 8.29 -5.31 3.56
N SER A 246 7.93 -4.49 4.54
CA SER A 246 6.60 -3.89 4.64
C SER A 246 6.32 -2.95 3.49
N ALA A 247 7.24 -2.05 3.16
CA ALA A 247 7.04 -1.14 2.02
C ALA A 247 6.92 -1.88 0.69
N LYS A 248 7.69 -2.96 0.46
CA LYS A 248 7.54 -3.77 -0.76
C LYS A 248 6.16 -4.42 -0.86
N TYR A 249 5.66 -4.96 0.25
CA TYR A 249 4.34 -5.58 0.29
C TYR A 249 3.23 -4.52 0.10
N ASP A 250 3.38 -3.36 0.73
CA ASP A 250 2.47 -2.22 0.60
C ASP A 250 2.45 -1.68 -0.83
N ALA A 251 3.62 -1.52 -1.46
CA ALA A 251 3.72 -1.07 -2.85
C ALA A 251 2.97 -2.01 -3.82
N TYR A 252 3.09 -3.33 -3.65
CA TYR A 252 2.28 -4.27 -4.41
C TYR A 252 0.78 -4.12 -4.14
N SER A 253 0.41 -3.81 -2.90
CA SER A 253 -0.99 -3.58 -2.54
C SER A 253 -1.52 -2.28 -3.14
N ASN A 254 -0.71 -1.21 -3.16
CA ASN A 254 -1.07 0.10 -3.69
C ASN A 254 -1.24 0.05 -5.20
N VAL A 255 -0.35 -0.63 -5.93
CA VAL A 255 -0.55 -0.90 -7.37
C VAL A 255 -1.86 -1.64 -7.64
N LEU A 256 -2.27 -2.55 -6.76
CA LEU A 256 -3.51 -3.33 -6.90
C LEU A 256 -4.76 -2.61 -6.35
N LYS A 257 -4.65 -1.38 -5.84
CA LYS A 257 -5.82 -0.58 -5.47
C LYS A 257 -6.48 -0.07 -6.76
N GLU A 258 -7.42 -0.82 -7.30
CA GLU A 258 -8.26 -0.32 -8.41
C GLU A 258 -9.11 0.86 -7.93
N ALA A 259 -9.02 1.98 -8.67
CA ALA A 259 -9.85 3.18 -8.47
C ALA A 259 -11.36 2.88 -8.49
N VAL A 260 -11.79 1.79 -9.13
CA VAL A 260 -13.21 1.40 -9.24
C VAL A 260 -13.83 1.06 -7.87
N LYS A 261 -13.05 0.52 -6.92
CA LYS A 261 -13.56 0.22 -5.58
C LYS A 261 -13.68 1.47 -4.70
N GLU A 262 -12.93 2.52 -5.04
CA GLU A 262 -13.00 3.81 -4.36
C GLU A 262 -14.20 4.67 -4.78
N THR A 263 -14.76 4.51 -5.98
CA THR A 263 -15.92 5.36 -6.36
C THR A 263 -17.12 5.22 -5.42
N GLU A 264 -17.33 4.07 -4.77
CA GLU A 264 -18.38 3.91 -3.75
C GLU A 264 -17.90 4.25 -2.33
N THR A 265 -16.72 3.77 -1.91
CA THR A 265 -16.23 4.00 -0.54
C THR A 265 -15.73 5.43 -0.33
N THR A 266 -15.08 6.05 -1.32
CA THR A 266 -14.62 7.45 -1.30
C THR A 266 -15.79 8.44 -1.36
N ARG A 267 -16.89 8.09 -2.04
CA ARG A 267 -18.14 8.87 -1.95
C ARG A 267 -18.76 8.77 -0.55
N ARG A 268 -18.75 7.59 0.07
CA ARG A 268 -19.23 7.38 1.45
C ARG A 268 -18.39 8.14 2.48
N THR A 269 -17.05 8.05 2.41
CA THR A 269 -16.14 8.72 3.35
C THR A 269 -16.22 10.23 3.23
N LYS A 270 -16.18 10.79 2.01
CA LYS A 270 -16.35 12.25 1.80
C LYS A 270 -17.70 12.77 2.29
N ARG A 271 -18.78 11.98 2.21
CA ARG A 271 -20.09 12.35 2.77
C ARG A 271 -20.10 12.28 4.30
N ALA A 272 -19.54 11.22 4.87
CA ALA A 272 -19.41 11.07 6.32
C ALA A 272 -18.53 12.19 6.92
N GLU A 273 -17.45 12.59 6.24
CA GLU A 273 -16.59 13.71 6.64
C GLU A 273 -17.32 15.05 6.61
N LYS A 274 -18.09 15.33 5.54
CA LYS A 274 -18.92 16.55 5.47
C LYS A 274 -19.96 16.59 6.58
N LEU A 275 -20.60 15.45 6.87
CA LEU A 275 -21.56 15.34 7.97
C LEU A 275 -20.87 15.50 9.33
N ALA A 276 -19.71 14.86 9.53
CA ALA A 276 -18.92 14.92 10.75
C ALA A 276 -18.47 16.36 11.07
N GLY A 277 -18.07 17.12 10.04
CA GLY A 277 -17.69 18.53 10.16
C GLY A 277 -18.81 19.43 10.71
N PHE A 278 -20.08 19.06 10.52
CA PHE A 278 -21.21 19.77 11.13
C PHE A 278 -21.65 19.14 12.46
N TYR A 279 -21.68 17.81 12.51
CA TYR A 279 -22.24 17.04 13.62
C TYR A 279 -21.43 17.18 14.92
N TRP A 280 -20.10 17.04 14.85
CA TRP A 280 -19.27 17.07 16.05
C TRP A 280 -19.23 18.45 16.73
N PRO A 281 -19.05 19.57 16.00
CA PRO A 281 -19.13 20.89 16.61
C PRO A 281 -20.50 21.17 17.24
N LEU A 282 -21.59 20.72 16.61
CA LEU A 282 -22.94 20.85 17.16
C LEU A 282 -23.11 20.02 18.46
N LEU A 283 -22.62 18.77 18.47
CA LEU A 283 -22.64 17.90 19.64
C LEU A 283 -21.86 18.51 20.81
N ILE A 284 -20.70 19.09 20.52
CA ILE A 284 -19.87 19.81 21.50
C ILE A 284 -20.62 21.04 22.02
N ALA A 285 -21.26 21.83 21.16
CA ALA A 285 -22.05 23.00 21.57
C ALA A 285 -23.22 22.61 22.50
N ILE A 286 -23.91 21.51 22.19
CA ILE A 286 -25.00 20.96 23.03
C ILE A 286 -24.44 20.48 24.38
N TYR A 287 -23.32 19.74 24.36
CA TYR A 287 -22.67 19.27 25.57
C TYR A 287 -22.22 20.42 26.48
N LEU A 288 -21.56 21.43 25.92
CA LEU A 288 -21.11 22.60 26.67
C LEU A 288 -22.29 23.41 27.19
N GLY A 289 -23.29 23.69 26.35
CA GLY A 289 -24.49 24.43 26.76
C GLY A 289 -25.23 23.77 27.93
N TRP A 290 -25.43 22.45 27.87
CA TRP A 290 -26.07 21.70 28.95
C TRP A 290 -25.17 21.60 30.19
N SER A 291 -23.87 21.35 30.02
CA SER A 291 -22.92 21.23 31.13
C SER A 291 -22.73 22.54 31.89
N PHE A 292 -22.65 23.68 31.19
CA PHE A 292 -22.57 24.99 31.83
C PHE A 292 -23.87 25.42 32.49
N TRP A 293 -25.03 25.05 31.92
CA TRP A 293 -26.33 25.38 32.51
C TRP A 293 -26.63 24.61 33.79
N THR A 294 -26.29 23.31 33.81
CA THR A 294 -26.63 22.43 34.94
C THR A 294 -25.50 22.21 35.93
N MET A 295 -24.25 22.57 35.56
CA MET A 295 -23.02 22.28 36.31
C MET A 295 -22.85 20.79 36.70
N ALA A 296 -23.59 19.89 36.04
CA ALA A 296 -23.69 18.48 36.35
C ALA A 296 -22.83 17.61 35.40
N TRP A 297 -21.53 17.91 35.36
CA TRP A 297 -20.54 17.26 34.48
C TRP A 297 -20.52 15.72 34.61
N GLY A 298 -20.92 15.18 35.77
CA GLY A 298 -21.00 13.74 36.02
C GLY A 298 -22.14 13.01 35.29
N ILE A 299 -23.11 13.73 34.72
CA ILE A 299 -24.24 13.15 33.97
C ILE A 299 -24.21 13.56 32.50
N THR A 300 -23.81 14.81 32.20
CA THR A 300 -23.82 15.35 30.84
C THR A 300 -22.87 14.64 29.88
N TRP A 301 -21.91 13.86 30.38
CA TRP A 301 -21.05 13.02 29.55
C TRP A 301 -21.82 11.99 28.71
N ILE A 302 -23.05 11.63 29.09
CA ILE A 302 -23.91 10.68 28.35
C ILE A 302 -24.20 11.14 26.91
N ILE A 303 -24.03 12.43 26.62
CA ILE A 303 -24.17 13.00 25.27
C ILE A 303 -23.17 12.39 24.29
N TRP A 304 -21.97 11.98 24.75
CA TRP A 304 -20.95 11.38 23.90
C TRP A 304 -21.35 10.00 23.35
N PRO A 305 -21.72 9.00 24.17
CA PRO A 305 -22.16 7.71 23.65
C PRO A 305 -23.47 7.81 22.84
N VAL A 306 -24.42 8.65 23.27
CA VAL A 306 -25.66 8.88 22.51
C VAL A 306 -25.36 9.53 21.16
N GLY A 307 -24.45 10.51 21.14
CA GLY A 307 -23.99 11.18 19.93
C GLY A 307 -23.29 10.23 18.96
N ALA A 308 -22.42 9.35 19.45
CA ALA A 308 -21.74 8.36 18.60
C ALA A 308 -22.74 7.41 17.91
N VAL A 309 -23.75 6.92 18.65
CA VAL A 309 -24.79 6.04 18.09
C VAL A 309 -25.66 6.78 17.08
N LEU A 310 -26.07 8.01 17.38
CA LEU A 310 -26.85 8.85 16.46
C LEU A 310 -26.07 9.17 15.18
N PHE A 311 -24.77 9.44 15.28
CA PHE A 311 -23.92 9.66 14.10
C PHE A 311 -23.89 8.43 13.20
N ALA A 312 -23.67 7.24 13.77
CA ALA A 312 -23.68 5.98 13.01
C ALA A 312 -25.05 5.73 12.34
N ALA A 313 -26.15 5.99 13.05
CA ALA A 313 -27.50 5.87 12.50
C ALA A 313 -27.76 6.86 11.36
N LEU A 314 -27.31 8.12 11.49
CA LEU A 314 -27.45 9.14 10.45
C LEU A 314 -26.65 8.80 9.18
N VAL A 315 -25.43 8.28 9.34
CA VAL A 315 -24.62 7.79 8.21
C VAL A 315 -25.34 6.63 7.51
N GLY A 316 -25.85 5.65 8.26
CA GLY A 316 -26.60 4.53 7.69
C GLY A 316 -27.92 4.93 7.01
N LEU A 317 -28.65 5.91 7.56
CA LEU A 317 -29.88 6.43 6.94
C LEU A 317 -29.59 7.16 5.62
N MET A 318 -28.51 7.95 5.58
CA MET A 318 -28.09 8.65 4.36
C MET A 318 -27.73 7.67 3.24
N GLU A 319 -27.20 6.48 3.58
CA GLU A 319 -26.94 5.42 2.61
C GLU A 319 -28.22 4.82 2.04
N LEU A 320 -29.23 4.57 2.88
CA LEU A 320 -30.51 4.00 2.44
C LEU A 320 -31.26 4.95 1.49
N LEU A 321 -31.33 6.25 1.83
CA LEU A 321 -32.07 7.25 1.04
C LEU A 321 -31.48 7.51 -0.35
N HIS A 322 -30.21 7.22 -0.58
CA HIS A 322 -29.57 7.40 -1.89
C HIS A 322 -29.58 6.15 -2.77
N LYS A 323 -29.97 4.99 -2.23
CA LYS A 323 -30.09 3.76 -3.01
C LYS A 323 -31.34 3.76 -3.92
N ASP A 324 -32.25 4.71 -3.69
CA ASP A 324 -33.54 4.83 -4.37
C ASP A 324 -33.59 5.92 -5.46
N THR A 325 -32.47 6.57 -5.79
CA THR A 325 -32.39 7.44 -6.98
C THR A 325 -31.81 6.64 -8.15
N PRO A 326 -32.59 6.40 -9.23
CA PRO A 326 -32.18 5.58 -10.38
C PRO A 326 -31.02 6.17 -11.17
#